data_AF-A0A3D2R4H5-F1
#
_entry.id   AF-A0A3D2R4H5-F1
#
_cell.length_a   1.000
_cell.length_b   1.000
_cell.length_c   1.000
_cell.angle_alpha   90.00
_cell.angle_beta   90.00
_cell.angle_gamma   90.00
#
_symmetry.space_group_name_H-M   'P 1'
#
loop_
_entity.id
_entity.type
_entity.pdbx_description
1 polymer ?
#
loop_
_entity_poly.entity_id
_entity_poly.type
_entity_poly.pdbx_seq_one_letter_code
_entity_poly.pdbx_strand_id
1 'polypeptide(L)'
;PTILAINMADRMTRKAISLDIPALEKALHTKIVLLSARNNEGFEALKTQIEQFKNLPMTPCLDTTVIAPEYFDRLAKTYPAQDLYKLWL
;
A
#
# COMPACT_ATOMS: atom_id res chain seq x y z
N PRO A 1 3.63 -1.68 -9.87
CA PRO A 1 2.31 -2.07 -9.35
C PRO A 1 2.44 -2.65 -7.94
N THR A 2 1.55 -2.22 -7.05
CA THR A 2 1.54 -2.64 -5.64
C THR A 2 0.24 -3.36 -5.36
N ILE A 3 0.25 -4.30 -4.42
CA ILE A 3 -0.94 -4.92 -3.81
C ILE A 3 -0.77 -4.79 -2.30
N LEU A 4 -1.77 -4.25 -1.61
CA LEU A 4 -1.77 -4.18 -0.15
C LEU A 4 -2.48 -5.41 0.42
N ALA A 5 -1.70 -6.32 1.00
CA ALA A 5 -2.18 -7.49 1.71
C ALA A 5 -2.35 -7.16 3.21
N ILE A 6 -3.58 -7.07 3.70
CA ILE A 6 -3.88 -6.77 5.11
C ILE A 6 -4.13 -8.09 5.85
N ASN A 7 -3.17 -8.50 6.67
CA ASN A 7 -3.29 -9.72 7.47
C ASN A 7 -4.07 -9.49 8.79
N MET A 8 -4.40 -10.58 9.48
CA MET A 8 -5.18 -10.61 10.72
C MET A 8 -6.63 -10.15 10.56
N ALA A 9 -7.20 -10.33 9.36
CA ALA A 9 -8.61 -10.00 9.10
C ALA A 9 -9.58 -10.73 10.04
N ASP A 10 -9.24 -11.93 10.52
CA ASP A 10 -10.01 -12.69 11.51
C ASP A 10 -10.20 -11.96 12.85
N ARG A 11 -9.30 -11.02 13.17
CA ARG A 11 -9.38 -10.21 14.41
C ARG A 11 -10.23 -8.97 14.24
N MET A 12 -10.44 -8.49 13.02
CA MET A 12 -11.22 -7.28 12.75
C MET A 12 -12.67 -7.47 13.19
N THR A 13 -13.29 -8.59 12.83
CA THR A 13 -14.67 -8.93 13.22
C THR A 13 -14.85 -8.94 14.74
N ARG A 14 -13.89 -9.54 15.47
CA ARG A 14 -13.94 -9.60 16.95
C ARG A 14 -13.79 -8.24 17.62
N LYS A 15 -13.13 -7.29 16.95
CA LYS A 15 -12.91 -5.93 17.44
C LYS A 15 -13.91 -4.91 16.87
N ALA A 16 -14.93 -5.37 16.14
CA ALA A 16 -15.88 -4.51 15.41
C ALA A 16 -15.19 -3.49 14.48
N ILE A 17 -14.07 -3.89 13.88
CA ILE A 17 -13.34 -3.08 12.89
C ILE A 17 -13.85 -3.49 11.51
N SER A 18 -14.26 -2.51 10.70
CA SER A 18 -14.59 -2.67 9.30
C SER A 18 -13.74 -1.73 8.45
N LEU A 19 -13.49 -2.12 7.20
CA LEU A 19 -12.75 -1.33 6.24
C LEU A 19 -13.60 -1.14 4.98
N ASP A 20 -13.66 0.10 4.51
CA ASP A 20 -14.20 0.41 3.19
C ASP A 20 -13.11 0.13 2.14
N ILE A 21 -13.13 -1.09 1.60
CA ILE A 21 -12.15 -1.54 0.61
C ILE A 21 -12.19 -0.68 -0.66
N PRO A 22 -13.34 -0.41 -1.29
CA PRO A 22 -13.40 0.49 -2.46
C PRO A 22 -12.80 1.87 -2.23
N ALA A 23 -13.09 2.51 -1.08
CA ALA A 23 -12.52 3.81 -0.76
C ALA A 23 -11.00 3.76 -0.60
N LEU A 24 -10.50 2.71 0.07
CA LEU A 24 -9.08 2.54 0.33
C LEU A 24 -8.29 2.20 -0.95
N GLU A 25 -8.86 1.38 -1.85
CA GLU A 25 -8.26 1.09 -3.17
C GLU A 25 -8.13 2.37 -4.01
N LYS A 26 -9.15 3.23 -3.98
CA LYS A 26 -9.14 4.51 -4.68
C LYS A 26 -8.10 5.47 -4.10
N ALA A 27 -8.00 5.55 -2.77
CA ALA A 27 -7.09 6.46 -2.09
C ALA A 27 -5.62 6.07 -2.26
N LEU A 28 -5.32 4.77 -2.26
CA LEU A 28 -3.96 4.24 -2.35
C LEU A 28 -3.55 3.80 -3.76
N HIS A 29 -4.42 3.99 -4.76
CA HIS A 29 -4.19 3.60 -6.14
C HIS A 29 -3.64 2.17 -6.27
N THR A 30 -4.25 1.22 -5.55
CA THR A 30 -3.76 -0.16 -5.45
C THR A 30 -4.92 -1.12 -5.16
N LYS A 31 -4.68 -2.43 -5.34
CA LYS A 31 -5.62 -3.47 -4.93
C LYS A 31 -5.37 -3.90 -3.49
N ILE A 32 -6.46 -4.18 -2.78
CA ILE A 32 -6.42 -4.52 -1.36
C ILE A 32 -7.00 -5.90 -1.15
N VAL A 33 -6.24 -6.75 -0.47
CA VAL A 33 -6.64 -8.13 -0.17
C VAL A 33 -6.58 -8.34 1.34
N LEU A 34 -7.72 -8.72 1.92
CA LEU A 34 -7.80 -9.12 3.32
C LEU A 34 -7.38 -10.58 3.47
N LEU A 35 -6.51 -10.86 4.42
CA LEU A 35 -5.97 -12.19 4.69
C LEU A 35 -6.13 -12.56 6.16
N SER A 36 -6.31 -13.86 6.41
CA SER A 36 -6.01 -14.45 7.71
C SER A 36 -5.02 -15.58 7.51
N ALA A 37 -3.74 -15.32 7.79
CA ALA A 37 -2.70 -16.34 7.75
C ALA A 37 -3.00 -17.50 8.69
N ARG A 38 -3.64 -17.22 9.84
CA ARG A 38 -4.05 -18.24 10.82
C ARG A 38 -5.09 -19.21 10.26
N ASN A 39 -6.08 -18.68 9.53
CA ASN A 39 -7.19 -19.47 8.99
C ASN A 39 -6.96 -19.92 7.54
N ASN A 40 -5.82 -19.57 6.95
CA ASN A 40 -5.50 -19.79 5.54
C ASN A 40 -6.53 -19.15 4.58
N GLU A 41 -7.05 -17.96 4.92
CA GLU A 41 -8.07 -17.26 4.15
C GLU A 41 -7.48 -16.12 3.32
N GLY A 42 -8.05 -15.89 2.13
CA GLY A 42 -7.72 -14.77 1.23
C GLY A 42 -6.48 -14.99 0.33
N PHE A 43 -5.73 -16.08 0.52
CA PHE A 43 -4.55 -16.39 -0.30
C PHE A 43 -4.88 -16.67 -1.77
N GLU A 44 -6.01 -17.30 -2.07
CA GLU A 44 -6.43 -17.51 -3.46
C GLU A 44 -6.75 -16.17 -4.15
N ALA A 45 -7.46 -15.27 -3.48
CA ALA A 45 -7.71 -13.93 -4.00
C ALA A 45 -6.39 -13.16 -4.23
N LEU A 46 -5.43 -13.28 -3.30
CA LEU A 46 -4.10 -12.70 -3.46
C LEU A 46 -3.37 -13.24 -4.69
N LYS A 47 -3.34 -14.57 -4.88
CA LYS A 47 -2.74 -15.19 -6.06
C LYS A 47 -3.37 -14.68 -7.35
N THR A 48 -4.70 -14.62 -7.41
CA THR A 48 -5.41 -14.07 -8.58
C THR A 48 -5.01 -12.62 -8.86
N GLN A 49 -4.89 -11.78 -7.84
CA GLN A 49 -4.43 -10.39 -8.04
C GLN A 49 -2.97 -10.31 -8.50
N ILE A 50 -2.11 -11.21 -8.01
CA ILE A 50 -0.71 -11.32 -8.45
C ILE A 50 -0.64 -11.78 -9.91
N GLU A 51 -1.45 -12.75 -10.33
CA GLU A 51 -1.52 -13.18 -11.74
C GLU A 51 -1.97 -12.04 -12.66
N GLN A 52 -2.90 -11.21 -12.17
CA GLN A 52 -3.45 -10.06 -12.87
C GLN A 52 -2.61 -8.78 -12.69
N PHE A 53 -1.37 -8.87 -12.21
CA PHE A 53 -0.54 -7.70 -11.90
C PHE A 53 -0.37 -6.70 -13.06
N LYS A 54 -0.46 -7.18 -14.31
CA LYS A 54 -0.37 -6.34 -15.51
C LYS A 54 -1.51 -5.33 -15.64
N ASN A 55 -2.66 -5.61 -15.02
CA ASN A 55 -3.83 -4.74 -15.01
C ASN A 55 -3.82 -3.76 -13.83
N LEU A 56 -2.82 -3.86 -12.94
CA LEU A 56 -2.73 -3.00 -11.77
C LEU A 56 -2.13 -1.64 -12.11
N PRO A 57 -2.56 -0.57 -11.42
CA PRO A 57 -1.96 0.75 -11.55
C PRO A 57 -0.46 0.70 -11.23
N MET A 58 0.32 1.43 -12.03
CA MET A 58 1.75 1.67 -11.82
C MET A 58 2.02 2.97 -11.05
N THR A 59 0.97 3.71 -10.71
CA THR A 59 1.07 4.94 -9.93
C THR A 59 1.57 4.66 -8.51
N PRO A 60 2.39 5.54 -7.93
CA PRO A 60 2.78 5.44 -6.52
C PRO A 60 1.53 5.42 -5.62
N CYS A 61 1.54 4.57 -4.60
CA CYS A 61 0.45 4.46 -3.64
C CYS A 61 0.48 5.51 -2.53
N LEU A 62 1.60 6.22 -2.39
CA LEU A 62 1.82 7.26 -1.39
C LEU A 62 2.77 8.31 -1.96
N ASP A 63 2.48 9.57 -1.69
CA ASP A 63 3.43 10.66 -1.90
C ASP A 63 4.16 10.93 -0.56
N THR A 64 5.43 10.53 -0.50
CA THR A 64 6.24 10.66 0.71
C THR A 64 6.65 12.10 1.00
N THR A 65 6.63 12.97 -0.01
CA THR A 65 7.01 14.38 0.15
C THR A 65 6.03 15.14 1.05
N VAL A 66 4.77 14.70 1.09
CA VAL A 66 3.70 15.28 1.92
C VAL A 66 3.93 15.01 3.42
N ILE A 67 4.69 13.96 3.77
CA ILE A 67 4.88 13.56 5.17
C ILE A 67 5.73 14.60 5.92
N ALA A 68 6.75 15.16 5.26
CA ALA A 68 7.65 16.14 5.86
C ALA A 68 8.18 17.13 4.79
N PRO A 69 7.36 18.10 4.34
CA PRO A 69 7.68 18.96 3.20
C PRO A 69 9.01 19.70 3.36
N GLU A 70 9.26 20.27 4.54
CA GLU A 70 10.50 21.01 4.82
C GLU A 70 11.76 20.11 4.81
N TYR A 71 11.62 18.85 5.22
CA TYR A 71 12.71 17.88 5.19
C TYR A 71 13.07 17.52 3.75
N PHE A 72 12.05 17.16 2.95
CA PHE A 72 12.24 16.78 1.56
C PHE A 72 12.69 17.95 0.67
N ASP A 73 12.27 19.19 0.96
CA ASP A 73 12.76 20.40 0.28
C ASP A 73 14.27 20.62 0.51
N ARG A 74 14.76 20.40 1.74
CA ARG A 74 16.19 20.50 2.03
C ARG A 74 16.97 19.37 1.35
N LEU A 75 16.42 18.16 1.39
CA LEU A 75 17.01 16.98 0.76
C LEU A 75 17.14 17.17 -0.76
N ALA A 76 16.10 17.69 -1.42
CA ALA A 76 16.07 17.98 -2.85
C ALA A 76 17.08 19.04 -3.27
N LYS A 77 17.26 20.09 -2.45
CA LYS A 77 18.28 21.12 -2.68
C LYS A 77 19.71 20.58 -2.52
N THR A 78 19.91 19.65 -1.58
CA THR A 78 21.25 19.12 -1.24
C THR A 78 21.68 18.00 -2.20
N TYR A 79 20.73 17.20 -2.69
CA TYR A 79 20.97 16.04 -3.56
C TYR A 79 20.01 16.01 -4.77
N PRO A 80 20.13 16.95 -5.72
CA PRO A 80 19.17 17.12 -6.82
C PRO A 80 19.15 15.96 -7.83
N ALA A 81 20.18 15.11 -7.84
CA ALA A 81 20.33 14.00 -8.79
C ALA A 81 19.96 12.62 -8.19
N GLN A 82 19.46 12.58 -6.95
CA GLN A 82 19.16 11.33 -6.24
C GLN A 82 17.68 11.23 -5.88
N ASP A 83 17.19 10.00 -5.83
CA ASP A 83 15.82 9.72 -5.42
C ASP A 83 15.64 10.06 -3.93
N LEU A 84 14.73 11.00 -3.66
CA LEU A 84 14.40 11.49 -2.33
C LEU A 84 13.91 10.38 -1.39
N TYR A 85 13.19 9.40 -1.92
CA TYR A 85 12.73 8.26 -1.14
C TYR A 85 13.90 7.38 -0.69
N LYS A 86 14.88 7.19 -1.58
CA LYS A 86 16.10 6.42 -1.27
C LYS A 86 16.97 7.11 -0.22
N LEU A 87 16.93 8.44 -0.13
CA LEU A 87 17.67 9.22 0.85
C LEU A 87 17.01 9.27 2.24
N TRP A 88 15.73 8.91 2.33
CA TRP A 88 15.01 8.86 3.60
C TRP A 88 15.21 7.52 4.35
N LEU A 89 15.44 6.43 3.60
CA LEU A 89 15.75 5.09 4.10
C LEU A 89 17.24 4.91 4.41
#